data_AF-K3XIN6-F1
#
_entry.id   AF-K3XIN6-F1
#
_cell.length_a   1.000
_cell.length_b   1.000
_cell.length_c   1.000
_cell.angle_alpha   90.00
_cell.angle_beta   90.00
_cell.angle_gamma   90.00
#
_symmetry.space_group_name_H-M   'P 1'
#
loop_
_entity.id
_entity.type
_entity.pdbx_description
1 polymer ?
#
loop_
_entity_poly.entity_id
_entity_poly.type
_entity_poly.pdbx_seq_one_letter_code
_entity_poly.pdbx_strand_id
1 'polypeptide(L)'
;MGKAISLLRPPQLPREDEAGMMELRKRPRTPRVDPDFVSSPPPPPPRKRARKQAAPTKPKEAAGPAKRQPPTKRPRRPAVGIGCPVAGLHRVTCSRQPPLRTSTRVLFRPRRPFNWYEPDMWTEVAKHLCGFDLLRLSFTCRWFRRLLADDSIWRYAFFRDLDLSDANPRIHRPFYRSWRRLYFAAFDGTHAYSLCQSGEHRSSWRIGSFLLDSPQMLLMGKLPVPRWLPPDPEDLQLGVAMMGACKLHNARPGIWITDMHVMRCPKCNLNSCRGNMQILDARHSELFLEEAYWDQTWEYEELGEHFQDEEVADAFCAIINAKHLASPSTAVVLSKSWAGKRDDLLTKQCASATGAAIHTNLQSNAGLVSQFEAMRDTARDGQIVSVRISQVLL
;
A
#
# COMPACT_ATOMS: atom_id res chain seq x y z
N MET A 1 48.67 3.15 60.19
CA MET A 1 50.12 2.80 60.15
C MET A 1 50.28 1.66 59.14
N GLY A 2 51.44 1.55 58.46
CA GLY A 2 51.65 0.56 57.36
C GLY A 2 50.93 0.96 56.05
N LYS A 3 51.47 0.89 54.83
CA LYS A 3 52.53 0.05 54.18
C LYS A 3 52.20 -1.45 54.17
N ALA A 4 52.35 -2.19 53.05
CA ALA A 4 52.53 -1.84 51.62
C ALA A 4 52.11 -3.08 50.77
N ILE A 5 51.86 -3.00 49.46
CA ILE A 5 52.79 -3.28 48.32
C ILE A 5 51.89 -3.17 47.06
N SER A 6 52.16 -2.28 46.08
CA SER A 6 52.82 -2.57 44.77
C SER A 6 52.18 -3.73 43.97
N LEU A 7 51.90 -3.67 42.65
CA LEU A 7 52.08 -2.70 41.54
C LEU A 7 50.91 -2.94 40.53
N LEU A 8 50.77 -2.43 39.31
CA LEU A 8 51.60 -1.67 38.34
C LEU A 8 50.64 -0.88 37.40
N ARG A 9 51.06 0.24 36.80
CA ARG A 9 50.38 0.87 35.61
C ARG A 9 51.44 1.56 34.70
N PRO A 10 51.07 2.16 33.55
CA PRO A 10 51.77 2.01 32.26
C PRO A 10 52.99 2.92 32.09
N PRO A 11 53.63 2.89 30.90
CA PRO A 11 53.78 4.15 30.16
C PRO A 11 53.50 4.03 28.63
N GLN A 12 53.84 5.09 27.88
CA GLN A 12 53.41 5.37 26.49
C GLN A 12 54.54 5.26 25.44
N LEU A 13 54.16 5.54 24.18
CA LEU A 13 55.01 5.84 23.02
C LEU A 13 56.14 6.86 23.27
N PRO A 14 57.22 6.79 22.46
CA PRO A 14 58.02 7.95 22.05
C PRO A 14 57.86 8.31 20.55
N ARG A 15 58.20 9.57 20.22
CA ARG A 15 58.50 10.10 18.87
C ARG A 15 60.02 9.88 18.58
N GLU A 16 60.69 10.39 17.55
CA GLU A 16 60.45 11.47 16.58
C GLU A 16 61.32 11.29 15.31
N ASP A 17 61.16 12.21 14.36
CA ASP A 17 61.72 12.38 13.01
C ASP A 17 63.22 12.03 12.75
N GLU A 18 63.56 11.63 11.50
CA GLU A 18 64.29 12.50 10.54
C GLU A 18 64.35 11.95 9.09
N ALA A 19 64.90 12.75 8.16
CA ALA A 19 64.72 12.63 6.70
C ALA A 19 65.73 11.73 5.95
N GLY A 20 65.36 11.23 4.75
CA GLY A 20 66.28 10.50 3.86
C GLY A 20 65.74 10.13 2.47
N MET A 21 66.46 10.57 1.43
CA MET A 21 66.26 10.44 -0.03
C MET A 21 65.43 9.29 -0.68
N MET A 22 64.73 9.70 -1.73
CA MET A 22 64.26 9.01 -2.96
C MET A 22 64.76 7.57 -3.30
N GLU A 23 63.84 6.71 -3.77
CA GLU A 23 63.90 6.20 -5.17
C GLU A 23 62.51 5.79 -5.72
N LEU A 24 62.18 6.17 -6.96
CA LEU A 24 60.86 5.96 -7.59
C LEU A 24 60.79 4.67 -8.43
N ARG A 25 60.55 3.51 -7.79
CA ARG A 25 60.32 2.24 -8.52
C ARG A 25 58.89 2.13 -9.06
N LYS A 26 58.77 2.46 -10.36
CA LYS A 26 57.53 2.44 -11.15
C LYS A 26 56.87 1.06 -11.13
N ARG A 27 55.63 0.95 -10.62
CA ARG A 27 54.74 -0.17 -10.95
C ARG A 27 54.13 0.05 -12.34
N PRO A 28 53.98 -0.99 -13.19
CA PRO A 28 53.34 -0.84 -14.50
C PRO A 28 51.88 -0.40 -14.37
N ARG A 29 51.43 0.49 -15.26
CA ARG A 29 49.99 0.77 -15.46
C ARG A 29 49.45 -0.20 -16.51
N THR A 30 48.30 -0.80 -16.25
CA THR A 30 47.51 -1.48 -17.28
C THR A 30 47.03 -0.48 -18.34
N PRO A 31 46.89 -0.88 -19.62
CA PRO A 31 46.36 0.00 -20.65
C PRO A 31 44.90 0.39 -20.36
N ARG A 32 44.54 1.65 -20.63
CA ARG A 32 43.14 1.99 -20.88
C ARG A 32 42.79 1.50 -22.28
N VAL A 33 41.61 0.88 -22.42
CA VAL A 33 41.02 0.53 -23.70
C VAL A 33 39.79 1.40 -23.87
N ASP A 34 39.83 2.33 -24.83
CA ASP A 34 38.66 3.10 -25.22
C ASP A 34 37.73 2.21 -26.06
N PRO A 35 36.43 2.09 -25.72
CA PRO A 35 35.49 1.20 -26.40
C PRO A 35 34.85 1.81 -27.67
N ASP A 36 35.48 2.82 -28.29
CA ASP A 36 34.95 3.59 -29.42
C ASP A 36 35.65 3.29 -30.76
N PHE A 37 35.76 2.02 -31.14
CA PHE A 37 35.97 1.63 -32.55
C PHE A 37 35.49 0.19 -32.86
N VAL A 38 34.20 0.03 -33.14
CA VAL A 38 33.65 -1.18 -33.78
C VAL A 38 32.81 -0.77 -34.99
N SER A 39 33.13 -1.34 -36.15
CA SER A 39 32.52 -0.99 -37.43
C SER A 39 31.01 -1.20 -37.47
N SER A 40 30.27 -0.20 -37.97
CA SER A 40 28.84 -0.31 -38.25
C SER A 40 28.53 -1.48 -39.20
N PRO A 41 27.55 -2.34 -38.90
CA PRO A 41 27.10 -3.35 -39.86
C PRO A 41 26.43 -2.68 -41.08
N PRO A 42 26.58 -3.25 -42.29
CA PRO A 42 25.98 -2.67 -43.49
C PRO A 42 24.44 -2.72 -43.43
N PRO A 43 23.74 -1.74 -44.04
CA PRO A 43 22.29 -1.65 -43.97
C PRO A 43 21.61 -2.84 -44.70
N PRO A 44 20.51 -3.40 -44.15
CA PRO A 44 19.80 -4.50 -44.79
C PRO A 44 19.12 -4.05 -46.09
N PRO A 45 19.09 -4.90 -47.14
CA PRO A 45 18.50 -4.54 -48.42
C PRO A 45 16.98 -4.30 -48.30
N PRO A 46 16.40 -3.40 -49.12
CA PRO A 46 15.00 -3.00 -49.00
C PRO A 46 14.05 -4.17 -49.27
N ARG A 47 13.16 -4.46 -48.31
CA ARG A 47 12.11 -5.49 -48.43
C ARG A 47 11.15 -5.15 -49.58
N LYS A 48 11.35 -5.78 -50.74
CA LYS A 48 10.39 -5.74 -51.86
C LYS A 48 9.02 -6.20 -51.37
N ARG A 49 7.97 -5.39 -51.60
CA ARG A 49 6.57 -5.77 -51.29
C ARG A 49 6.17 -6.99 -52.13
N ALA A 50 5.91 -8.12 -51.47
CA ALA A 50 5.24 -9.24 -52.11
C ALA A 50 3.81 -8.84 -52.52
N ARG A 51 3.48 -9.06 -53.79
CA ARG A 51 2.18 -8.71 -54.40
C ARG A 51 1.14 -9.77 -54.01
N LYS A 52 -0.10 -9.37 -53.68
CA LYS A 52 -1.21 -10.32 -53.51
C LYS A 52 -1.36 -11.18 -54.77
N GLN A 53 -1.46 -12.49 -54.58
CA GLN A 53 -1.99 -13.44 -55.57
C GLN A 53 -3.09 -14.29 -54.90
N ALA A 54 -3.99 -14.84 -55.71
CA ALA A 54 -5.22 -15.48 -55.25
C ALA A 54 -5.02 -16.96 -54.87
N ALA A 55 -5.97 -17.51 -54.11
CA ALA A 55 -5.95 -18.91 -53.69
C ALA A 55 -6.50 -19.86 -54.78
N PRO A 56 -5.92 -21.05 -54.96
CA PRO A 56 -6.55 -22.16 -55.67
C PRO A 56 -7.56 -22.90 -54.76
N THR A 57 -8.60 -23.50 -55.36
CA THR A 57 -9.67 -24.23 -54.67
C THR A 57 -9.69 -25.71 -55.07
N LYS A 58 -9.90 -26.61 -54.08
CA LYS A 58 -10.46 -27.99 -54.11
C LYS A 58 -9.88 -28.84 -52.94
N PRO A 59 -10.50 -29.97 -52.55
CA PRO A 59 -11.93 -30.32 -52.53
C PRO A 59 -12.39 -30.63 -51.08
N LYS A 60 -13.56 -31.27 -50.89
CA LYS A 60 -14.05 -31.77 -49.58
C LYS A 60 -14.13 -33.29 -49.58
N GLU A 61 -13.66 -33.93 -48.50
CA GLU A 61 -14.17 -35.17 -47.88
C GLU A 61 -13.28 -35.51 -46.64
N ALA A 62 -13.65 -36.35 -45.66
CA ALA A 62 -14.90 -36.47 -44.91
C ALA A 62 -14.72 -37.45 -43.70
N ALA A 63 -14.23 -36.98 -42.54
CA ALA A 63 -14.28 -37.71 -41.27
C ALA A 63 -14.05 -36.78 -40.05
N GLY A 64 -14.57 -37.15 -38.87
CA GLY A 64 -14.29 -36.48 -37.58
C GLY A 64 -13.33 -37.29 -36.69
N PRO A 65 -13.15 -36.96 -35.39
CA PRO A 65 -13.93 -36.02 -34.58
C PRO A 65 -13.07 -35.00 -33.77
N ALA A 66 -13.64 -34.46 -32.67
CA ALA A 66 -12.94 -33.80 -31.55
C ALA A 66 -12.20 -32.45 -31.81
N LYS A 67 -12.94 -31.37 -32.11
CA LYS A 67 -12.43 -30.00 -31.94
C LYS A 67 -12.39 -29.60 -30.45
N ARG A 68 -11.19 -29.35 -29.90
CA ARG A 68 -11.05 -28.55 -28.67
C ARG A 68 -11.59 -27.13 -28.91
N GLN A 69 -12.45 -26.63 -28.04
CA GLN A 69 -12.89 -25.23 -28.08
C GLN A 69 -11.84 -24.34 -27.39
N PRO A 70 -11.50 -23.15 -27.92
CA PRO A 70 -10.78 -22.14 -27.15
C PRO A 70 -11.72 -21.54 -26.08
N PRO A 71 -11.20 -21.13 -24.90
CA PRO A 71 -12.04 -20.62 -23.82
C PRO A 71 -12.82 -19.36 -24.23
N THR A 72 -14.11 -19.36 -23.94
CA THR A 72 -15.02 -18.24 -24.23
C THR A 72 -14.70 -17.01 -23.38
N LYS A 73 -14.98 -15.83 -23.93
CA LYS A 73 -14.70 -14.54 -23.28
C LYS A 73 -15.49 -14.44 -21.97
N ARG A 74 -14.80 -14.12 -20.85
CA ARG A 74 -15.44 -13.84 -19.55
C ARG A 74 -16.60 -12.84 -19.72
N PRO A 75 -17.79 -13.09 -19.15
CA PRO A 75 -18.90 -12.14 -19.23
C PRO A 75 -18.56 -10.87 -18.45
N ARG A 76 -18.86 -9.70 -19.02
CA ARG A 76 -18.80 -8.43 -18.30
C ARG A 76 -19.91 -8.41 -17.24
N ARG A 77 -19.55 -8.46 -15.96
CA ARG A 77 -20.46 -8.13 -14.86
C ARG A 77 -20.93 -6.66 -15.01
N PRO A 78 -22.16 -6.32 -14.58
CA PRO A 78 -22.66 -4.95 -14.67
C PRO A 78 -21.83 -4.01 -13.80
N ALA A 79 -21.64 -2.77 -14.27
CA ALA A 79 -20.98 -1.73 -13.51
C ALA A 79 -21.88 -1.26 -12.36
N VAL A 80 -21.63 -1.76 -11.15
CA VAL A 80 -22.17 -1.16 -9.92
C VAL A 80 -21.61 0.26 -9.80
N GLY A 81 -22.45 1.23 -9.46
CA GLY A 81 -22.07 2.64 -9.45
C GLY A 81 -21.00 2.93 -8.40
N ILE A 82 -19.86 3.48 -8.83
CA ILE A 82 -18.77 3.91 -7.94
C ILE A 82 -19.29 5.06 -7.05
N GLY A 83 -19.54 4.76 -5.78
CA GLY A 83 -19.65 5.77 -4.73
C GLY A 83 -18.25 6.23 -4.31
N CYS A 84 -18.04 7.53 -4.16
CA CYS A 84 -16.76 8.07 -3.72
C CYS A 84 -16.61 7.86 -2.20
N PRO A 85 -15.58 7.13 -1.71
CA PRO A 85 -15.39 6.85 -0.28
C PRO A 85 -14.65 8.00 0.42
N VAL A 86 -15.20 9.21 0.35
CA VAL A 86 -14.73 10.38 1.11
C VAL A 86 -15.89 10.91 1.95
N ALA A 87 -15.94 10.46 3.21
CA ALA A 87 -16.88 10.98 4.19
C ALA A 87 -16.42 12.38 4.64
N GLY A 88 -17.15 13.43 4.26
CA GLY A 88 -16.80 14.79 4.64
C GLY A 88 -17.61 15.93 3.98
N LEU A 89 -18.27 15.68 2.85
CA LEU A 89 -19.09 16.69 2.16
C LEU A 89 -20.57 16.27 2.09
N HIS A 90 -21.46 17.25 2.28
CA HIS A 90 -22.91 17.04 2.43
C HIS A 90 -23.57 16.40 1.20
N ARG A 91 -24.58 15.56 1.46
CA ARG A 91 -25.52 15.09 0.43
C ARG A 91 -26.36 16.26 -0.12
N VAL A 92 -25.92 16.86 -1.23
CA VAL A 92 -26.81 17.67 -2.08
C VAL A 92 -27.64 16.70 -2.94
N THR A 93 -28.89 16.48 -2.55
CA THR A 93 -29.84 15.62 -3.28
C THR A 93 -30.32 16.30 -4.56
N CYS A 94 -29.52 16.23 -5.63
CA CYS A 94 -29.91 16.72 -6.93
C CYS A 94 -30.98 15.79 -7.55
N SER A 95 -32.25 16.19 -7.42
CA SER A 95 -33.41 15.44 -7.89
C SER A 95 -33.43 15.33 -9.42
N ARG A 96 -33.61 14.12 -9.94
CA ARG A 96 -33.77 13.89 -11.39
C ARG A 96 -35.14 14.39 -11.85
N GLN A 97 -35.22 15.61 -12.37
CA GLN A 97 -36.30 16.02 -13.27
C GLN A 97 -35.90 15.76 -14.73
N PRO A 98 -36.84 15.37 -15.61
CA PRO A 98 -36.59 15.27 -17.04
C PRO A 98 -36.41 16.68 -17.66
N PRO A 99 -35.62 16.83 -18.73
CA PRO A 99 -35.36 18.13 -19.32
C PRO A 99 -36.58 18.70 -20.05
N LEU A 100 -37.18 19.74 -19.47
CA LEU A 100 -38.15 20.60 -20.16
C LEU A 100 -37.48 21.22 -21.41
N ARG A 101 -38.05 20.97 -22.59
CA ARG A 101 -37.57 21.54 -23.85
C ARG A 101 -37.99 23.01 -23.98
N THR A 102 -37.19 23.93 -23.45
CA THR A 102 -37.31 25.37 -23.75
C THR A 102 -36.26 25.77 -24.78
N SER A 103 -36.72 26.10 -26.00
CA SER A 103 -35.87 26.59 -27.08
C SER A 103 -35.62 28.09 -26.93
N THR A 104 -34.46 28.46 -26.39
CA THR A 104 -33.94 29.83 -26.47
C THR A 104 -32.64 29.84 -27.26
N ARG A 105 -32.61 30.63 -28.35
CA ARG A 105 -31.39 30.84 -29.15
C ARG A 105 -30.43 31.78 -28.40
N VAL A 106 -29.77 31.26 -27.37
CA VAL A 106 -28.63 31.94 -26.75
C VAL A 106 -27.54 32.06 -27.80
N LEU A 107 -27.26 33.29 -28.23
CA LEU A 107 -26.19 33.58 -29.19
C LEU A 107 -24.86 33.07 -28.62
N PHE A 108 -24.23 32.14 -29.33
CA PHE A 108 -22.86 31.71 -29.03
C PHE A 108 -21.92 32.90 -29.28
N ARG A 109 -21.69 33.71 -28.24
CA ARG A 109 -20.42 34.46 -28.14
C ARG A 109 -19.29 33.44 -28.34
N PRO A 110 -18.27 33.73 -29.17
CA PRO A 110 -17.07 32.91 -29.22
C PRO A 110 -16.55 32.78 -27.78
N ARG A 111 -16.57 31.55 -27.24
CA ARG A 111 -15.82 31.28 -26.01
C ARG A 111 -14.38 31.62 -26.33
N ARG A 112 -13.73 32.44 -25.49
CA ARG A 112 -12.28 32.65 -25.58
C ARG A 112 -11.64 31.26 -25.72
N PRO A 113 -10.66 31.06 -26.62
CA PRO A 113 -10.01 29.77 -26.74
C PRO A 113 -9.50 29.39 -25.35
N PHE A 114 -10.06 28.30 -24.82
CA PHE A 114 -9.61 27.64 -23.60
C PHE A 114 -8.08 27.51 -23.69
N ASN A 115 -7.31 27.95 -22.70
CA ASN A 115 -5.87 28.03 -22.90
C ASN A 115 -5.21 26.65 -22.76
N TRP A 116 -4.94 25.98 -23.88
CA TRP A 116 -4.24 24.69 -23.96
C TRP A 116 -2.70 24.86 -23.90
N TYR A 117 -2.19 26.09 -23.84
CA TYR A 117 -0.77 26.42 -24.07
C TYR A 117 0.05 26.66 -22.80
N GLU A 118 -0.57 26.50 -21.63
CA GLU A 118 0.12 26.48 -20.33
C GLU A 118 0.00 25.08 -19.70
N PRO A 119 0.89 24.12 -20.07
CA PRO A 119 0.90 22.78 -19.47
C PRO A 119 1.04 22.83 -17.94
N ASP A 120 1.81 23.78 -17.42
CA ASP A 120 2.12 23.90 -16.00
C ASP A 120 0.86 24.24 -15.19
N MET A 121 0.09 25.25 -15.62
CA MET A 121 -1.19 25.61 -14.98
C MET A 121 -2.15 24.42 -14.94
N TRP A 122 -2.28 23.67 -16.04
CA TRP A 122 -3.14 22.48 -16.08
C TRP A 122 -2.58 21.29 -15.30
N THR A 123 -1.26 21.20 -15.14
CA THR A 123 -0.61 20.20 -14.29
C THR A 123 -0.94 20.49 -12.83
N GLU A 124 -0.83 21.74 -12.37
CA GLU A 124 -1.25 22.13 -11.02
C GLU A 124 -2.76 21.93 -10.81
N VAL A 125 -3.61 22.35 -11.74
CA VAL A 125 -5.07 22.08 -11.64
C VAL A 125 -5.36 20.58 -11.54
N ALA A 126 -4.68 19.74 -12.34
CA ALA A 126 -4.86 18.30 -12.29
C ALA A 126 -4.44 17.69 -10.94
N LYS A 127 -3.38 18.19 -10.28
CA LYS A 127 -3.00 17.76 -8.92
C LYS A 127 -4.11 17.94 -7.88
N HIS A 128 -5.08 18.82 -8.11
CA HIS A 128 -6.23 19.03 -7.21
C HIS A 128 -7.53 18.30 -7.63
N LEU A 129 -7.54 17.55 -8.73
CA LEU A 129 -8.70 16.75 -9.17
C LEU A 129 -8.68 15.33 -8.59
N CYS A 130 -9.85 14.80 -8.19
CA CYS A 130 -9.98 13.41 -7.76
C CYS A 130 -9.70 12.43 -8.93
N GLY A 131 -9.28 11.19 -8.65
CA GLY A 131 -8.95 10.21 -9.69
C GLY A 131 -10.07 9.94 -10.72
N PHE A 132 -11.32 10.07 -10.30
CA PHE A 132 -12.49 9.94 -11.16
C PHE A 132 -12.65 11.12 -12.14
N ASP A 133 -12.38 12.34 -11.69
CA ASP A 133 -12.40 13.52 -12.56
C ASP A 133 -11.13 13.63 -13.42
N LEU A 134 -9.99 13.13 -12.96
CA LEU A 134 -8.80 12.88 -13.80
C LEU A 134 -9.11 11.90 -14.94
N LEU A 135 -9.77 10.77 -14.64
CA LEU A 135 -10.25 9.85 -15.66
C LEU A 135 -11.17 10.55 -16.67
N ARG A 136 -12.20 11.26 -16.20
CA ARG A 136 -13.13 12.03 -17.05
C ARG A 136 -12.40 13.03 -17.94
N LEU A 137 -11.49 13.81 -17.37
CA LEU A 137 -10.68 14.79 -18.07
C LEU A 137 -9.87 14.14 -19.20
N SER A 138 -9.29 12.95 -18.95
CA SER A 138 -8.54 12.18 -19.96
C SER A 138 -9.38 11.73 -21.17
N PHE A 139 -10.71 11.65 -21.04
CA PHE A 139 -11.61 11.31 -22.14
C PHE A 139 -12.08 12.54 -22.94
N THR A 140 -11.89 13.77 -22.44
CA THR A 140 -12.37 14.98 -23.14
C THR A 140 -11.61 15.28 -24.43
N CYS A 141 -10.30 15.08 -24.47
CA CYS A 141 -9.48 15.36 -25.65
C CYS A 141 -8.12 14.63 -25.64
N ARG A 142 -7.44 14.62 -26.79
CA ARG A 142 -6.09 14.04 -26.94
C ARG A 142 -5.01 14.79 -26.14
N TRP A 143 -5.22 16.07 -25.81
CA TRP A 143 -4.26 16.88 -25.06
C TRP A 143 -4.26 16.51 -23.58
N PHE A 144 -5.43 16.53 -22.92
CA PHE A 144 -5.57 16.05 -21.53
C PHE A 144 -5.16 14.58 -21.37
N ARG A 145 -5.41 13.73 -22.37
CA ARG A 145 -4.90 12.35 -22.36
C ARG A 145 -3.36 12.26 -22.37
N ARG A 146 -2.65 13.26 -22.92
CA ARG A 146 -1.18 13.37 -22.89
C ARG A 146 -0.68 14.01 -21.60
N LEU A 147 -1.33 15.08 -21.13
CA LEU A 147 -1.06 15.70 -19.83
C LEU A 147 -1.10 14.64 -18.71
N LEU A 148 -2.17 13.85 -18.68
CA LEU A 148 -2.38 12.78 -17.70
C LEU A 148 -1.59 11.49 -18.00
N ALA A 149 -0.62 11.55 -18.92
CA ALA A 149 0.45 10.56 -19.02
C ALA A 149 1.67 10.97 -18.16
N ASP A 150 1.76 12.21 -17.66
CA ASP A 150 2.71 12.56 -16.61
C ASP A 150 2.33 11.86 -15.30
N ASP A 151 3.27 11.06 -14.81
CA ASP A 151 3.19 10.27 -13.59
C ASP A 151 3.33 11.15 -12.33
N SER A 152 3.80 12.41 -12.46
CA SER A 152 3.90 13.38 -11.36
C SER A 152 2.53 13.82 -10.82
N ILE A 153 1.53 13.94 -11.71
CA ILE A 153 0.14 14.24 -11.36
C ILE A 153 -0.45 13.08 -10.55
N TRP A 154 -0.21 11.84 -11.00
CA TRP A 154 -0.67 10.65 -10.31
C TRP A 154 0.04 10.45 -8.96
N ARG A 155 1.32 10.84 -8.83
CA ARG A 155 2.00 10.88 -7.52
C ARG A 155 1.27 11.82 -6.56
N TYR A 156 0.98 13.05 -6.98
CA TYR A 156 0.33 14.01 -6.10
C TYR A 156 -1.07 13.53 -5.70
N ALA A 157 -1.87 13.04 -6.66
CA ALA A 157 -3.17 12.46 -6.37
C ALA A 157 -3.07 11.27 -5.39
N PHE A 158 -2.04 10.41 -5.52
CA PHE A 158 -1.80 9.29 -4.62
C PHE A 158 -1.48 9.72 -3.19
N PHE A 159 -0.60 10.71 -3.00
CA PHE A 159 -0.29 11.24 -1.66
C PHE A 159 -1.50 11.96 -1.04
N ARG A 160 -2.20 12.78 -1.83
CA ARG A 160 -3.40 13.53 -1.39
C ARG A 160 -4.54 12.59 -0.98
N ASP A 161 -4.88 11.60 -1.81
CA ASP A 161 -6.00 10.68 -1.58
C ASP A 161 -5.69 9.59 -0.52
N LEU A 162 -4.47 9.59 0.04
CA LEU A 162 -4.04 8.79 1.18
C LEU A 162 -3.75 9.63 2.44
N ASP A 163 -3.97 10.95 2.39
CA ASP A 163 -3.66 11.94 3.43
C ASP A 163 -2.18 11.99 3.88
N LEU A 164 -1.27 11.85 2.92
CA LEU A 164 0.19 11.87 3.10
C LEU A 164 0.84 13.20 2.70
N SER A 165 0.08 14.29 2.59
CA SER A 165 0.59 15.57 2.05
C SER A 165 1.79 16.15 2.83
N ASP A 166 1.84 15.93 4.15
CA ASP A 166 2.95 16.35 5.02
C ASP A 166 4.12 15.35 5.05
N ALA A 167 3.95 14.13 4.51
CA ALA A 167 4.98 13.10 4.49
C ALA A 167 6.04 13.42 3.41
N ASN A 168 7.26 13.74 3.84
CA ASN A 168 8.35 14.26 3.00
C ASN A 168 8.55 13.44 1.69
N PRO A 169 8.16 13.96 0.51
CA PRO A 169 7.99 13.17 -0.70
C PRO A 169 9.31 12.89 -1.46
N ARG A 170 10.46 12.97 -0.76
CA ARG A 170 11.80 12.70 -1.29
C ARG A 170 12.17 11.21 -1.34
N ILE A 171 11.53 10.37 -0.52
CA ILE A 171 12.13 9.10 -0.08
C ILE A 171 11.75 7.90 -0.97
N HIS A 172 10.54 7.85 -1.53
CA HIS A 172 10.08 6.70 -2.31
C HIS A 172 9.71 7.06 -3.76
N ARG A 173 10.38 6.38 -4.70
CA ARG A 173 9.90 6.16 -6.07
C ARG A 173 9.46 4.69 -6.14
N PRO A 174 8.25 4.37 -6.63
CA PRO A 174 7.77 3.01 -6.58
C PRO A 174 8.61 2.08 -7.46
N PHE A 175 8.78 0.83 -7.05
CA PHE A 175 9.53 -0.21 -7.75
C PHE A 175 9.07 -0.36 -9.20
N TYR A 176 7.75 -0.36 -9.41
CA TYR A 176 7.08 -0.42 -10.70
C TYR A 176 7.16 0.86 -11.54
N ARG A 177 7.79 1.92 -11.02
CA ARG A 177 8.07 3.21 -11.68
C ARG A 177 6.87 3.92 -12.33
N SER A 178 5.64 3.59 -11.93
CA SER A 178 4.43 4.31 -12.33
C SER A 178 3.43 4.47 -11.19
N TRP A 179 3.36 5.69 -10.66
CA TRP A 179 2.31 6.17 -9.77
C TRP A 179 0.92 6.02 -10.38
N ARG A 180 0.79 6.20 -11.71
CA ARG A 180 -0.50 5.98 -12.39
C ARG A 180 -1.00 4.54 -12.22
N ARG A 181 -0.12 3.54 -12.35
CA ARG A 181 -0.50 2.13 -12.13
C ARG A 181 -0.84 1.89 -10.66
N LEU A 182 0.04 2.36 -9.76
CA LEU A 182 -0.14 2.24 -8.30
C LEU A 182 -1.47 2.83 -7.82
N TYR A 183 -1.83 4.01 -8.34
CA TYR A 183 -3.10 4.68 -8.04
C TYR A 183 -4.30 3.83 -8.46
N PHE A 184 -4.34 3.34 -9.70
CA PHE A 184 -5.47 2.51 -10.12
C PHE A 184 -5.55 1.18 -9.36
N ALA A 185 -4.42 0.55 -9.03
CA ALA A 185 -4.40 -0.68 -8.27
C ALA A 185 -4.84 -0.51 -6.79
N ALA A 186 -4.51 0.64 -6.18
CA ALA A 186 -4.88 0.93 -4.80
C ALA A 186 -6.29 1.52 -4.62
N PHE A 187 -6.90 2.07 -5.69
CA PHE A 187 -8.15 2.85 -5.64
C PHE A 187 -9.24 2.37 -6.62
N ASP A 188 -9.18 1.15 -7.15
CA ASP A 188 -10.27 0.60 -7.99
C ASP A 188 -11.54 0.21 -7.22
N GLY A 189 -11.48 0.23 -5.88
CA GLY A 189 -12.56 -0.14 -4.97
C GLY A 189 -12.52 -1.60 -4.50
N THR A 190 -11.56 -2.40 -4.95
CA THR A 190 -11.36 -3.77 -4.48
C THR A 190 -10.49 -3.81 -3.22
N HIS A 191 -11.13 -3.56 -2.07
CA HIS A 191 -10.51 -3.84 -0.77
C HIS A 191 -10.33 -5.36 -0.63
N ALA A 192 -9.14 -5.86 -1.02
CA ALA A 192 -8.90 -7.26 -1.39
C ALA A 192 -9.30 -8.36 -0.39
N TYR A 193 -9.59 -8.06 0.88
CA TYR A 193 -10.30 -8.99 1.76
C TYR A 193 -11.60 -9.53 1.11
N SER A 194 -12.34 -8.67 0.40
CA SER A 194 -13.55 -9.04 -0.34
C SER A 194 -13.29 -9.94 -1.57
N LEU A 195 -12.03 -10.09 -1.99
CA LEU A 195 -11.60 -11.04 -3.03
C LEU A 195 -11.54 -12.47 -2.48
N CYS A 196 -11.01 -12.63 -1.25
CA CYS A 196 -10.71 -13.94 -0.67
C CYS A 196 -11.87 -14.51 0.16
N GLN A 197 -12.61 -13.68 0.91
CA GLN A 197 -13.62 -14.14 1.88
C GLN A 197 -15.01 -13.49 1.69
N SER A 198 -15.45 -13.43 0.43
CA SER A 198 -16.72 -12.77 0.04
C SER A 198 -18.01 -13.30 0.70
N GLY A 199 -17.97 -14.48 1.34
CA GLY A 199 -19.13 -15.09 2.01
C GLY A 199 -19.46 -14.52 3.40
N GLU A 200 -18.44 -14.04 4.14
CA GLU A 200 -18.53 -13.68 5.57
C GLU A 200 -18.38 -12.18 5.83
N HIS A 201 -17.91 -11.45 4.83
CA HIS A 201 -17.60 -10.02 4.88
C HIS A 201 -18.86 -9.15 4.92
N ARG A 202 -19.08 -8.40 6.01
CA ARG A 202 -20.22 -7.46 6.14
C ARG A 202 -19.91 -6.12 5.47
N SER A 203 -18.74 -5.56 5.72
CA SER A 203 -18.32 -4.25 5.21
C SER A 203 -16.81 -4.03 5.36
N SER A 204 -16.27 -3.15 4.51
CA SER A 204 -14.89 -2.64 4.60
C SER A 204 -14.81 -1.22 4.12
N TRP A 205 -13.81 -0.48 4.60
CA TRP A 205 -13.48 0.86 4.15
C TRP A 205 -12.03 1.19 4.46
N ARG A 206 -11.48 2.20 3.80
CA ARG A 206 -10.13 2.70 4.09
C ARG A 206 -10.12 3.48 5.39
N ILE A 207 -9.16 3.18 6.26
CA ILE A 207 -8.88 3.98 7.46
C ILE A 207 -8.00 5.18 7.08
N GLY A 208 -6.96 4.93 6.28
CA GLY A 208 -6.01 5.93 5.82
C GLY A 208 -4.74 5.27 5.28
N SER A 209 -3.59 5.82 5.65
CA SER A 209 -2.27 5.28 5.33
C SER A 209 -1.22 5.77 6.32
N PHE A 210 0.00 5.23 6.24
CA PHE A 210 1.17 5.74 6.94
C PHE A 210 2.46 5.50 6.14
N LEU A 211 3.55 6.17 6.53
CA LEU A 211 4.88 5.99 5.94
C LEU A 211 5.77 5.14 6.85
N LEU A 212 6.27 4.02 6.30
CA LEU A 212 7.25 3.15 6.95
C LEU A 212 8.66 3.49 6.42
N ASP A 213 9.42 4.28 7.16
CA ASP A 213 10.78 4.72 6.82
C ASP A 213 11.90 3.87 7.46
N SER A 214 11.54 2.69 7.97
CA SER A 214 12.46 1.70 8.57
C SER A 214 11.87 0.29 8.47
N PRO A 215 12.66 -0.79 8.45
CA PRO A 215 12.13 -2.15 8.34
C PRO A 215 11.51 -2.69 9.64
N GLN A 216 11.13 -1.81 10.58
CA GLN A 216 10.63 -2.16 11.92
C GLN A 216 9.20 -1.65 12.12
N MET A 217 8.28 -2.57 12.35
CA MET A 217 6.86 -2.30 12.56
C MET A 217 6.41 -2.86 13.92
N LEU A 218 5.47 -2.18 14.58
CA LEU A 218 4.88 -2.59 15.85
C LEU A 218 3.39 -2.87 15.62
N LEU A 219 2.95 -4.09 15.95
CA LEU A 219 1.55 -4.52 15.96
C LEU A 219 1.10 -4.62 17.42
N MET A 220 -0.12 -4.15 17.73
CA MET A 220 -0.70 -4.24 19.08
C MET A 220 -2.21 -4.50 19.02
N GLY A 221 -2.68 -5.44 19.83
CA GLY A 221 -4.10 -5.78 20.07
C GLY A 221 -4.65 -5.26 21.41
N LYS A 222 -3.86 -4.51 22.18
CA LYS A 222 -4.32 -3.81 23.40
C LYS A 222 -3.43 -2.59 23.73
N LEU A 223 -3.85 -1.84 24.76
CA LEU A 223 -3.08 -0.76 25.40
C LEU A 223 -2.98 -1.02 26.91
N PRO A 224 -2.00 -0.42 27.63
CA PRO A 224 -0.94 0.48 27.14
C PRO A 224 0.10 -0.26 26.29
N VAL A 225 0.96 0.51 25.59
CA VAL A 225 2.11 -0.05 24.89
C VAL A 225 2.99 -0.83 25.89
N PRO A 226 3.35 -2.09 25.61
CA PRO A 226 4.24 -2.87 26.47
C PRO A 226 5.58 -2.15 26.73
N ARG A 227 5.97 -2.08 28.01
CA ARG A 227 7.27 -1.52 28.43
C ARG A 227 8.47 -2.35 27.97
N TRP A 228 8.22 -3.63 27.69
CA TRP A 228 9.16 -4.59 27.16
C TRP A 228 8.46 -5.38 26.06
N LEU A 229 9.21 -5.67 25.00
CA LEU A 229 8.87 -6.61 23.94
C LEU A 229 10.14 -7.44 23.70
N PRO A 230 10.02 -8.72 23.29
CA PRO A 230 11.20 -9.49 22.92
C PRO A 230 11.99 -8.79 21.81
N PRO A 231 13.34 -8.75 21.90
CA PRO A 231 14.17 -8.11 20.89
C PRO A 231 14.24 -8.94 19.60
N ASP A 232 14.30 -10.26 19.75
CA ASP A 232 14.63 -11.21 18.69
C ASP A 232 13.37 -11.76 17.98
N PRO A 233 13.47 -12.12 16.68
CA PRO A 233 12.31 -12.56 15.90
C PRO A 233 11.74 -13.93 16.30
N GLU A 234 12.53 -14.78 16.98
CA GLU A 234 12.10 -16.14 17.35
C GLU A 234 11.13 -16.13 18.55
N ASP A 235 11.25 -15.14 19.44
CA ASP A 235 10.34 -14.89 20.56
C ASP A 235 9.02 -14.19 20.14
N LEU A 236 8.75 -14.02 18.84
CA LEU A 236 7.61 -13.22 18.36
C LEU A 236 6.26 -13.77 18.87
N GLN A 237 6.05 -15.08 18.80
CA GLN A 237 4.83 -15.74 19.31
C GLN A 237 4.68 -15.57 20.81
N LEU A 238 5.79 -15.61 21.58
CA LEU A 238 5.78 -15.37 23.02
C LEU A 238 5.41 -13.90 23.34
N GLY A 239 5.93 -12.95 22.56
CA GLY A 239 5.56 -11.54 22.63
C GLY A 239 4.07 -11.31 22.38
N VAL A 240 3.51 -11.93 21.33
CA VAL A 240 2.07 -11.89 21.05
C VAL A 240 1.29 -12.49 22.22
N ALA A 241 1.58 -13.74 22.60
CA ALA A 241 0.84 -14.49 23.60
C ALA A 241 0.81 -13.79 24.97
N MET A 242 1.94 -13.26 25.45
CA MET A 242 2.01 -12.57 26.74
C MET A 242 1.48 -11.13 26.68
N MET A 243 1.91 -10.36 25.68
CA MET A 243 1.77 -8.89 25.70
C MET A 243 0.65 -8.36 24.79
N GLY A 244 0.06 -9.19 23.94
CA GLY A 244 -0.89 -8.76 22.91
C GLY A 244 -0.26 -7.84 21.88
N ALA A 245 1.03 -8.01 21.60
CA ALA A 245 1.81 -7.12 20.77
C ALA A 245 3.10 -7.79 20.26
N CYS A 246 3.55 -7.41 19.07
CA CYS A 246 4.82 -7.88 18.55
C CYS A 246 5.54 -6.83 17.69
N LYS A 247 6.88 -6.91 17.68
CA LYS A 247 7.73 -6.06 16.84
C LYS A 247 8.23 -6.88 15.65
N LEU A 248 7.71 -6.58 14.47
CA LEU A 248 8.15 -7.17 13.22
C LEU A 248 9.41 -6.47 12.70
N HIS A 249 10.36 -7.29 12.24
CA HIS A 249 11.54 -6.87 11.49
C HIS A 249 11.40 -7.31 10.02
N ASN A 250 12.17 -6.71 9.11
CA ASN A 250 12.08 -6.93 7.65
C ASN A 250 10.72 -6.57 7.01
N ALA A 251 10.00 -5.59 7.57
CA ALA A 251 8.84 -5.00 6.91
C ALA A 251 9.27 -4.08 5.75
N ARG A 252 8.61 -4.15 4.59
CA ARG A 252 9.00 -3.38 3.39
C ARG A 252 8.85 -1.87 3.62
N PRO A 253 9.93 -1.05 3.54
CA PRO A 253 9.82 0.40 3.65
C PRO A 253 9.01 1.01 2.50
N GLY A 254 8.24 2.06 2.78
CA GLY A 254 7.38 2.73 1.81
C GLY A 254 6.03 3.13 2.38
N ILE A 255 5.07 3.40 1.49
CA ILE A 255 3.71 3.78 1.86
C ILE A 255 2.90 2.52 2.17
N TRP A 256 2.30 2.48 3.36
CA TRP A 256 1.39 1.42 3.80
C TRP A 256 -0.03 1.95 3.87
N ILE A 257 -0.97 1.28 3.20
CA ILE A 257 -2.39 1.59 3.16
C ILE A 257 -3.10 0.77 4.23
N THR A 258 -4.00 1.39 4.99
CA THR A 258 -4.73 0.74 6.08
C THR A 258 -6.23 0.69 5.79
N ASP A 259 -6.80 -0.51 5.75
CA ASP A 259 -8.23 -0.74 5.60
C ASP A 259 -8.78 -1.40 6.88
N MET A 260 -10.06 -1.16 7.17
CA MET A 260 -10.81 -1.89 8.19
C MET A 260 -11.74 -2.90 7.51
N HIS A 261 -11.88 -4.08 8.11
CA HIS A 261 -12.92 -5.06 7.73
C HIS A 261 -13.78 -5.43 8.93
N VAL A 262 -15.09 -5.59 8.67
CA VAL A 262 -16.09 -6.10 9.61
C VAL A 262 -16.63 -7.40 9.06
N MET A 263 -16.34 -8.49 9.76
CA MET A 263 -16.74 -9.85 9.41
C MET A 263 -17.91 -10.32 10.29
N ARG A 264 -18.75 -11.24 9.79
CA ARG A 264 -19.66 -11.99 10.67
C ARG A 264 -18.83 -12.72 11.74
N CYS A 265 -19.34 -12.84 12.96
CA CYS A 265 -18.66 -13.67 13.95
C CYS A 265 -18.67 -15.15 13.49
N PRO A 266 -17.49 -15.81 13.41
CA PRO A 266 -17.37 -17.17 12.87
C PRO A 266 -18.04 -18.22 13.76
N LYS A 267 -18.16 -17.96 15.09
CA LYS A 267 -18.82 -18.88 16.03
C LYS A 267 -20.32 -19.09 15.74
N CYS A 268 -21.00 -18.05 15.23
CA CYS A 268 -22.47 -18.04 15.07
C CYS A 268 -22.91 -18.01 13.60
N ASN A 269 -22.21 -17.30 12.71
CA ASN A 269 -22.58 -17.03 11.31
C ASN A 269 -24.02 -16.50 11.06
N LEU A 270 -24.76 -16.12 12.12
CA LEU A 270 -26.10 -15.55 12.02
C LEU A 270 -26.04 -14.06 11.65
N ASN A 271 -26.86 -13.62 10.68
CA ASN A 271 -26.94 -12.20 10.32
C ASN A 271 -27.41 -11.28 11.47
N SER A 272 -28.16 -11.83 12.43
CA SER A 272 -28.60 -11.18 13.68
C SER A 272 -27.55 -11.17 14.79
N CYS A 273 -26.43 -11.87 14.63
CA CYS A 273 -25.35 -11.92 15.62
C CYS A 273 -24.72 -10.52 15.75
N ARG A 274 -24.68 -10.00 16.99
CA ARG A 274 -24.01 -8.72 17.31
C ARG A 274 -22.49 -8.87 17.37
N GLY A 275 -22.00 -10.08 17.65
CA GLY A 275 -20.59 -10.41 17.47
C GLY A 275 -20.19 -10.15 16.02
N ASN A 276 -19.26 -9.22 15.84
CA ASN A 276 -18.51 -9.05 14.60
C ASN A 276 -17.05 -9.36 14.92
N MET A 277 -16.37 -10.00 13.99
CA MET A 277 -14.92 -10.03 13.99
C MET A 277 -14.43 -8.73 13.35
N GLN A 278 -13.62 -7.96 14.06
CA GLN A 278 -13.03 -6.72 13.54
C GLN A 278 -11.60 -6.98 13.11
N ILE A 279 -11.18 -6.38 12.00
CA ILE A 279 -9.87 -6.63 11.42
C ILE A 279 -9.24 -5.31 11.01
N LEU A 280 -8.03 -5.06 11.52
CA LEU A 280 -7.13 -4.01 11.06
C LEU A 280 -6.11 -4.64 10.10
N ASP A 281 -6.13 -4.22 8.84
CA ASP A 281 -5.38 -4.84 7.76
C ASP A 281 -4.54 -3.74 7.07
N ALA A 282 -3.21 -3.88 7.10
CA ALA A 282 -2.27 -2.89 6.58
C ALA A 282 -1.35 -3.50 5.52
N ARG A 283 -1.29 -2.85 4.36
CA ARG A 283 -0.62 -3.38 3.15
C ARG A 283 0.35 -2.38 2.57
N HIS A 284 1.55 -2.84 2.21
CA HIS A 284 2.45 -2.05 1.38
C HIS A 284 1.79 -1.73 0.05
N SER A 285 1.79 -0.45 -0.32
CA SER A 285 1.07 0.06 -1.50
C SER A 285 1.41 -0.63 -2.83
N GLU A 286 2.59 -1.24 -2.96
CA GLU A 286 2.98 -1.96 -4.18
C GLU A 286 2.44 -3.39 -4.26
N LEU A 287 1.94 -3.96 -3.15
CA LEU A 287 1.33 -5.28 -3.12
C LEU A 287 0.17 -5.42 -4.12
N PHE A 288 -0.59 -4.35 -4.31
CA PHE A 288 -1.68 -4.27 -5.30
C PHE A 288 -1.20 -4.38 -6.77
N LEU A 289 0.11 -4.35 -7.04
CA LEU A 289 0.70 -4.55 -8.38
C LEU A 289 1.29 -5.95 -8.60
N GLU A 290 1.31 -6.81 -7.57
CA GLU A 290 1.84 -8.17 -7.63
C GLU A 290 0.75 -9.15 -8.10
N GLU A 291 1.02 -9.97 -9.14
CA GLU A 291 0.04 -10.96 -9.64
C GLU A 291 -0.24 -12.05 -8.60
N ALA A 292 0.82 -12.48 -7.88
CA ALA A 292 0.78 -13.46 -6.79
C ALA A 292 -0.14 -13.08 -5.60
N TYR A 293 -0.49 -11.80 -5.48
CA TYR A 293 -1.44 -11.31 -4.49
C TYR A 293 -2.90 -11.42 -4.97
N TRP A 294 -3.13 -11.24 -6.27
CA TRP A 294 -4.46 -11.30 -6.89
C TRP A 294 -4.90 -12.72 -7.26
N ASP A 295 -3.95 -13.62 -7.53
CA ASP A 295 -4.21 -15.04 -7.79
C ASP A 295 -4.24 -15.90 -6.50
N GLN A 296 -3.92 -15.30 -5.35
CA GLN A 296 -3.89 -15.91 -4.01
C GLN A 296 -2.72 -16.89 -3.77
N THR A 297 -1.64 -16.82 -4.57
CA THR A 297 -0.38 -17.56 -4.32
C THR A 297 0.36 -17.07 -3.07
N TRP A 298 0.17 -15.81 -2.67
CA TRP A 298 0.67 -15.28 -1.40
C TRP A 298 -0.40 -15.39 -0.31
N GLU A 299 -0.14 -16.27 0.65
CA GLU A 299 -0.97 -16.52 1.83
C GLU A 299 -0.48 -15.73 3.06
N TYR A 300 -1.25 -15.76 4.13
CA TYR A 300 -0.87 -15.20 5.43
C TYR A 300 -0.23 -16.27 6.32
N GLU A 301 0.91 -15.96 6.94
CA GLU A 301 1.50 -16.71 8.04
C GLU A 301 0.96 -16.21 9.38
N GLU A 302 0.75 -17.12 10.34
CA GLU A 302 0.34 -16.78 11.70
C GLU A 302 1.55 -16.37 12.54
N LEU A 303 1.46 -15.20 13.18
CA LEU A 303 2.46 -14.65 14.09
C LEU A 303 2.21 -15.01 15.57
N GLY A 304 1.05 -15.62 15.85
CA GLY A 304 0.55 -16.02 17.17
C GLY A 304 -0.79 -15.38 17.53
N GLU A 305 -1.34 -15.82 18.66
CA GLU A 305 -2.62 -15.36 19.22
C GLU A 305 -2.44 -14.83 20.64
N HIS A 306 -3.24 -13.81 21.00
CA HIS A 306 -3.34 -13.29 22.35
C HIS A 306 -4.76 -13.47 22.88
N PHE A 307 -4.89 -14.19 23.99
CA PHE A 307 -6.15 -14.43 24.68
C PHE A 307 -6.30 -13.45 25.84
N GLN A 308 -7.50 -12.88 25.96
CA GLN A 308 -8.00 -12.23 27.18
C GLN A 308 -9.28 -12.97 27.54
N ASP A 309 -9.24 -13.71 28.64
CA ASP A 309 -10.28 -14.61 29.14
C ASP A 309 -11.20 -13.96 30.21
N GLU A 310 -10.91 -12.70 30.55
CA GLU A 310 -11.76 -11.82 31.36
C GLU A 310 -12.56 -10.83 30.48
N GLU A 311 -13.66 -10.27 31.01
CA GLU A 311 -14.49 -9.28 30.34
C GLU A 311 -13.69 -8.02 29.96
N VAL A 312 -13.51 -7.78 28.66
CA VAL A 312 -12.80 -6.60 28.16
C VAL A 312 -13.75 -5.45 27.79
N ALA A 313 -13.42 -4.23 28.21
CA ALA A 313 -14.24 -3.05 27.96
C ALA A 313 -14.10 -2.48 26.53
N ASP A 314 -12.97 -2.71 25.86
CA ASP A 314 -12.79 -2.35 24.45
C ASP A 314 -11.91 -3.33 23.67
N ALA A 315 -12.13 -3.38 22.35
CA ALA A 315 -11.29 -4.05 21.38
C ALA A 315 -10.49 -3.00 20.59
N PHE A 316 -9.16 -3.09 20.64
CA PHE A 316 -8.24 -2.11 20.05
C PHE A 316 -7.20 -2.82 19.19
N CYS A 317 -6.97 -2.33 17.97
CA CYS A 317 -5.83 -2.74 17.15
C CYS A 317 -5.03 -1.50 16.74
N ALA A 318 -3.70 -1.59 16.71
CA ALA A 318 -2.81 -0.57 16.17
C ALA A 318 -1.62 -1.16 15.39
N ILE A 319 -1.23 -0.49 14.31
CA ILE A 319 -0.09 -0.83 13.45
C ILE A 319 0.73 0.44 13.24
N ILE A 320 1.99 0.43 13.67
CA ILE A 320 2.82 1.62 13.88
C ILE A 320 4.25 1.40 13.34
N ASN A 321 4.82 2.43 12.71
CA ASN A 321 6.25 2.50 12.39
C ASN A 321 7.07 2.60 13.69
N ALA A 322 7.72 1.50 14.09
CA ALA A 322 8.30 1.35 15.42
C ALA A 322 9.44 2.35 15.71
N LYS A 323 10.13 2.82 14.68
CA LYS A 323 11.17 3.88 14.77
C LYS A 323 10.61 5.21 15.30
N HIS A 324 9.33 5.49 15.05
CA HIS A 324 8.66 6.74 15.43
C HIS A 324 7.70 6.56 16.61
N LEU A 325 7.89 5.53 17.44
CA LEU A 325 7.02 5.23 18.58
C LEU A 325 6.85 6.42 19.55
N ALA A 326 7.92 7.18 19.79
CA ALA A 326 7.93 8.37 20.64
C ALA A 326 7.56 9.68 19.90
N SER A 327 7.13 9.64 18.64
CA SER A 327 6.78 10.83 17.88
C SER A 327 5.39 11.38 18.25
N PRO A 328 5.14 12.70 18.12
CA PRO A 328 3.80 13.27 18.30
C PRO A 328 2.74 12.66 17.39
N SER A 329 3.10 12.26 16.16
CA SER A 329 2.20 11.61 15.21
C SER A 329 1.69 10.28 15.75
N THR A 330 2.58 9.45 16.30
CA THR A 330 2.21 8.19 16.96
C THR A 330 1.46 8.42 18.27
N ALA A 331 1.78 9.48 19.02
CA ALA A 331 1.10 9.80 20.28
C ALA A 331 -0.40 10.06 20.08
N VAL A 332 -0.82 10.66 18.95
CA VAL A 332 -2.24 10.82 18.59
C VAL A 332 -2.94 9.48 18.41
N VAL A 333 -2.28 8.49 17.78
CA VAL A 333 -2.82 7.13 17.61
C VAL A 333 -2.97 6.45 18.98
N LEU A 334 -1.95 6.55 19.84
CA LEU A 334 -1.88 5.86 21.13
C LEU A 334 -2.71 6.48 22.25
N SER A 335 -3.08 7.76 22.17
CA SER A 335 -3.79 8.46 23.25
C SER A 335 -5.22 7.97 23.51
N LYS A 336 -5.82 7.23 22.58
CA LYS A 336 -7.27 6.96 22.49
C LYS A 336 -8.14 8.24 22.56
N SER A 337 -7.60 9.45 22.34
CA SER A 337 -8.40 10.70 22.41
C SER A 337 -9.45 10.84 21.29
N TRP A 338 -9.35 9.98 20.27
CA TRP A 338 -10.27 9.81 19.15
C TRP A 338 -11.27 8.66 19.34
N ALA A 339 -11.21 7.95 20.47
CA ALA A 339 -12.09 6.84 20.81
C ALA A 339 -13.56 7.26 20.97
N GLY A 340 -14.47 6.28 20.87
CA GLY A 340 -15.87 6.50 21.17
C GLY A 340 -16.09 6.74 22.67
N LYS A 341 -17.12 7.52 23.03
CA LYS A 341 -17.65 7.49 24.41
C LYS A 341 -18.05 6.05 24.77
N ARG A 342 -18.04 5.67 26.04
CA ARG A 342 -18.24 4.26 26.47
C ARG A 342 -19.49 3.60 25.85
N ASP A 343 -20.58 4.34 25.71
CA ASP A 343 -21.86 3.85 25.16
C ASP A 343 -21.88 3.79 23.61
N ASP A 344 -20.84 4.30 22.95
CA ASP A 344 -20.69 4.33 21.50
C ASP A 344 -19.97 3.07 21.01
N LEU A 345 -20.79 2.08 20.63
CA LEU A 345 -20.39 0.77 20.14
C LEU A 345 -19.96 0.77 18.66
N LEU A 346 -19.89 1.94 17.99
CA LEU A 346 -19.42 2.04 16.61
C LEU A 346 -17.90 2.21 16.59
N THR A 347 -17.20 1.31 15.91
CA THR A 347 -15.74 1.36 15.75
C THR A 347 -15.27 2.74 15.30
N LYS A 348 -14.34 3.32 16.07
CA LYS A 348 -13.59 4.50 15.68
C LYS A 348 -12.28 4.08 15.04
N GLN A 349 -11.67 5.00 14.31
CA GLN A 349 -10.40 4.80 13.63
C GLN A 349 -9.55 6.06 13.74
N CYS A 350 -8.23 5.89 13.72
CA CYS A 350 -7.27 6.98 13.60
C CYS A 350 -6.18 6.55 12.61
N ALA A 351 -5.81 7.46 11.72
CA ALA A 351 -4.62 7.35 10.88
C ALA A 351 -3.69 8.53 11.16
N SER A 352 -2.41 8.34 10.89
CA SER A 352 -1.34 9.32 11.08
C SER A 352 -0.18 8.98 10.16
N ALA A 353 0.72 9.93 9.91
CA ALA A 353 1.89 9.69 9.06
C ALA A 353 2.80 8.53 9.54
N THR A 354 2.69 8.08 10.80
CA THR A 354 3.52 7.03 11.41
C THR A 354 2.76 5.76 11.80
N GLY A 355 1.44 5.67 11.62
CA GLY A 355 0.65 4.48 11.94
C GLY A 355 -0.86 4.71 11.97
N ALA A 356 -1.62 3.64 12.12
CA ALA A 356 -3.08 3.69 12.26
C ALA A 356 -3.60 2.73 13.34
N ALA A 357 -4.82 2.98 13.82
CA ALA A 357 -5.50 2.16 14.81
C ALA A 357 -7.02 2.15 14.63
N ILE A 358 -7.67 1.15 15.22
CA ILE A 358 -9.13 1.05 15.42
C ILE A 358 -9.46 0.79 16.89
N HIS A 359 -10.64 1.23 17.32
CA HIS A 359 -11.13 1.08 18.69
C HIS A 359 -12.64 0.90 18.69
N THR A 360 -13.12 -0.13 19.39
CA THR A 360 -14.55 -0.42 19.56
C THR A 360 -14.85 -0.66 21.04
N ASN A 361 -15.70 0.17 21.64
CA ASN A 361 -16.25 -0.14 22.98
C ASN A 361 -17.11 -1.40 22.89
N LEU A 362 -16.96 -2.30 23.85
CA LEU A 362 -17.63 -3.60 23.84
C LEU A 362 -18.85 -3.62 24.76
N GLN A 363 -19.81 -4.48 24.42
CA GLN A 363 -20.82 -4.93 25.39
C GLN A 363 -20.21 -6.05 26.25
N SER A 364 -20.86 -6.39 27.36
CA SER A 364 -20.43 -7.48 28.24
C SER A 364 -20.18 -8.78 27.45
N ASN A 365 -19.04 -9.42 27.72
CA ASN A 365 -18.45 -10.48 26.89
C ASN A 365 -17.64 -11.46 27.76
N ALA A 366 -17.38 -12.66 27.23
CA ALA A 366 -16.54 -13.68 27.88
C ALA A 366 -15.05 -13.55 27.47
N GLY A 367 -14.61 -12.36 27.08
CA GLY A 367 -13.26 -12.07 26.63
C GLY A 367 -13.10 -11.81 25.12
N LEU A 368 -11.84 -11.75 24.68
CA LEU A 368 -11.43 -11.35 23.33
C LEU A 368 -10.14 -12.05 22.92
N VAL A 369 -10.17 -12.71 21.75
CA VAL A 369 -8.96 -13.23 21.08
C VAL A 369 -8.47 -12.20 20.07
N SER A 370 -7.16 -11.96 20.05
CA SER A 370 -6.47 -11.18 19.02
C SER A 370 -5.45 -12.07 18.29
N GLN A 371 -5.73 -12.44 17.04
CA GLN A 371 -4.81 -13.17 16.17
C GLN A 371 -4.00 -12.18 15.33
N PHE A 372 -2.71 -12.48 15.13
CA PHE A 372 -1.76 -11.64 14.42
C PHE A 372 -1.22 -12.39 13.20
N GLU A 373 -1.24 -11.76 12.03
CA GLU A 373 -0.87 -12.41 10.76
C GLU A 373 0.05 -11.51 9.93
N ALA A 374 0.93 -12.09 9.12
CA ALA A 374 1.75 -11.38 8.12
C ALA A 374 1.69 -12.05 6.75
N MET A 375 2.06 -11.32 5.69
CA MET A 375 2.29 -11.87 4.36
C MET A 375 3.69 -11.46 3.91
N ARG A 376 4.46 -12.41 3.37
CA ARG A 376 5.83 -12.19 2.86
C ARG A 376 5.88 -12.24 1.34
N ASP A 377 6.72 -11.41 0.75
CA ASP A 377 7.09 -11.52 -0.65
C ASP A 377 8.04 -12.73 -0.83
N THR A 378 7.47 -13.85 -1.29
CA THR A 378 8.20 -15.11 -1.52
C THR A 378 9.03 -15.11 -2.80
N ALA A 379 8.93 -14.07 -3.64
CA ALA A 379 9.69 -13.91 -4.88
C ALA A 379 10.97 -13.05 -4.69
N ARG A 380 11.18 -12.49 -3.49
CA ARG A 380 12.28 -11.57 -3.15
C ARG A 380 12.85 -11.88 -1.76
N ASP A 381 13.34 -10.85 -1.05
CA ASP A 381 14.08 -10.94 0.21
C ASP A 381 13.22 -11.30 1.46
N GLY A 382 12.13 -12.06 1.29
CA GLY A 382 11.23 -12.48 2.38
C GLY A 382 10.57 -11.32 3.15
N GLN A 383 10.50 -10.14 2.53
CA GLN A 383 10.00 -8.92 3.16
C GLN A 383 8.51 -9.02 3.47
N ILE A 384 8.12 -8.53 4.64
CA ILE A 384 6.72 -8.44 5.03
C ILE A 384 6.07 -7.30 4.25
N VAL A 385 5.01 -7.64 3.51
CA VAL A 385 4.28 -6.76 2.56
C VAL A 385 2.80 -6.58 2.91
N SER A 386 2.24 -7.45 3.76
CA SER A 386 0.98 -7.22 4.46
C SER A 386 1.11 -7.63 5.92
N VAL A 387 0.33 -7.01 6.79
CA VAL A 387 0.12 -7.43 8.18
C VAL A 387 -1.35 -7.24 8.57
N ARG A 388 -1.81 -8.06 9.51
CA ARG A 388 -3.19 -8.03 9.99
C ARG A 388 -3.25 -8.28 11.48
N ILE A 389 -4.21 -7.62 12.14
CA ILE A 389 -4.63 -7.91 13.51
C ILE A 389 -6.13 -8.17 13.49
N SER A 390 -6.49 -9.41 13.79
CA SER A 390 -7.84 -9.98 13.70
C SER A 390 -8.40 -10.17 15.12
N GLN A 391 -9.55 -9.57 15.44
CA GLN A 391 -10.13 -9.57 16.79
C GLN A 391 -11.53 -10.18 16.83
N VAL A 392 -11.71 -11.17 17.72
CA VAL A 392 -12.93 -11.99 17.85
C VAL A 392 -13.37 -12.05 19.31
N LEU A 393 -14.62 -11.66 19.57
CA LEU A 393 -15.23 -11.81 20.90
C LEU A 393 -15.47 -13.28 21.26
N LEU A 394 -15.27 -13.61 22.53
CA LEU A 394 -15.51 -14.94 23.07
C LEU A 394 -16.99 -15.17 23.41
#